data_AF-A0A7C3KTM7-F1
#
_entry.id   AF-A0A7C3KTM7-F1
#
_cell.length_a   1.000
_cell.length_b   1.000
_cell.length_c   1.000
_cell.angle_alpha   90.00
_cell.angle_beta   90.00
_cell.angle_gamma   90.00
#
_symmetry.space_group_name_H-M   'P 1'
#
loop_
_entity.id
_entity.type
_entity.pdbx_description
1 polymer ?
#
loop_
_entity_poly.entity_id
_entity_poly.type
_entity_poly.pdbx_seq_one_letter_code
_entity_poly.pdbx_strand_id
1 'polypeptide(L)'
;MKHICWVWSVWLLASCSGPASADRQPVAGHTGPPADTIAASACSLFAGIEKKIRDGLTGKEELRSMIIQALPLVHEAYYANGGKDHSSKDWVFPLRGYTAQNIGGQNGEGYVEGSYDFLDGNKHTGHPAHDIFINDADQDCLDDKTKQPVSVLSVSGGIVVSTETQWDSASGLRGGR
;
A
#
# COMPACT_ATOMS: atom_id res chain seq x y z
N MET A 1 10.54 -26.04 -4.34
CA MET A 1 11.01 -24.65 -4.22
C MET A 1 9.76 -23.79 -4.13
N LYS A 2 9.61 -22.98 -3.07
CA LYS A 2 8.44 -22.11 -2.89
C LYS A 2 8.75 -20.78 -3.57
N HIS A 3 8.03 -20.44 -4.63
CA HIS A 3 8.14 -19.11 -5.23
C HIS A 3 7.27 -18.12 -4.44
N ILE A 4 7.80 -16.91 -4.28
CA ILE A 4 7.23 -15.87 -3.43
C ILE A 4 6.35 -14.99 -4.32
N CYS A 5 5.06 -14.88 -3.99
CA CYS A 5 4.25 -13.73 -4.39
C CYS A 5 4.58 -12.57 -3.44
N TRP A 6 5.48 -11.70 -3.88
CA TRP A 6 5.90 -10.54 -3.10
C TRP A 6 4.78 -9.50 -3.11
N VAL A 7 4.08 -9.34 -1.99
CA VAL A 7 3.19 -8.19 -1.78
C VAL A 7 4.00 -7.13 -1.03
N TRP A 8 4.66 -6.23 -1.76
CA TRP A 8 5.19 -5.01 -1.17
C TRP A 8 4.00 -4.21 -0.64
N SER A 9 3.87 -4.13 0.68
CA SER A 9 2.75 -3.47 1.30
C SER A 9 3.21 -2.21 2.02
N VAL A 10 3.18 -1.08 1.32
CA VAL A 10 2.89 0.19 1.99
C VAL A 10 1.37 0.24 2.13
N TRP A 11 0.90 -0.10 3.32
CA TRP A 11 -0.52 -0.15 3.64
C TRP A 11 -1.08 1.24 3.90
N LEU A 12 -2.18 1.57 3.25
CA LEU A 12 -3.34 2.27 3.82
C LEU A 12 -4.47 2.05 2.78
N LEU A 13 -5.67 1.56 3.15
CA LEU A 13 -6.72 1.14 2.19
C LEU A 13 -8.01 2.00 2.19
N ALA A 14 -8.13 2.85 1.16
CA ALA A 14 -9.36 3.24 0.46
C ALA A 14 -8.96 3.63 -0.99
N SER A 15 -9.49 2.95 -2.01
CA SER A 15 -9.05 3.13 -3.40
C SER A 15 -9.58 4.43 -4.01
N CYS A 16 -8.68 5.30 -4.45
CA CYS A 16 -8.95 6.46 -5.32
C CYS A 16 -9.26 5.98 -6.77
N SER A 17 -10.26 5.11 -6.97
CA SER A 17 -10.73 4.73 -8.31
C SER A 17 -12.01 5.50 -8.64
N GLY A 18 -11.98 6.33 -9.69
CA GLY A 18 -13.13 7.12 -10.17
C GLY A 18 -14.33 6.27 -10.66
N PRO A 19 -15.41 6.93 -11.08
CA PRO A 19 -16.68 6.97 -10.37
C PRO A 19 -17.53 5.72 -10.60
N ALA A 20 -18.21 5.26 -9.54
CA ALA A 20 -19.39 4.43 -9.66
C ALA A 20 -20.61 5.18 -9.11
N SER A 21 -21.58 5.36 -10.01
CA SER A 21 -22.99 5.69 -9.79
C SER A 21 -23.39 7.17 -9.67
N ALA A 22 -24.09 7.61 -10.71
CA ALA A 22 -24.85 8.85 -10.78
C ALA A 22 -26.15 8.69 -9.99
N ASP A 23 -26.13 8.92 -8.67
CA ASP A 23 -27.32 9.36 -7.94
C ASP A 23 -26.99 9.89 -6.54
N ARG A 24 -26.46 11.11 -6.43
CA ARG A 24 -26.47 11.88 -5.18
C ARG A 24 -26.73 13.35 -5.49
N GLN A 25 -27.91 13.82 -5.09
CA GLN A 25 -28.22 15.24 -5.09
C GLN A 25 -27.36 15.99 -4.06
N PRO A 26 -26.87 17.21 -4.35
CA PRO A 26 -26.03 17.96 -3.44
C PRO A 26 -26.86 18.64 -2.35
N VAL A 27 -26.43 18.50 -1.10
CA VAL A 27 -26.90 19.31 0.03
C VAL A 27 -26.05 20.58 0.05
N ALA A 28 -26.69 21.74 -0.12
CA ALA A 28 -26.01 23.04 -0.16
C ALA A 28 -25.46 23.43 1.23
N GLY A 29 -24.18 23.82 1.32
CA GLY A 29 -23.67 24.48 2.52
C GLY A 29 -22.17 24.44 2.85
N HIS A 30 -21.27 23.94 2.00
CA HIS A 30 -19.82 24.02 2.25
C HIS A 30 -19.10 24.57 1.00
N THR A 31 -18.46 25.74 1.14
CA THR A 31 -17.69 26.41 0.07
C THR A 31 -16.25 25.91 -0.05
N GLY A 32 -16.04 24.62 0.22
CA GLY A 32 -14.77 23.93 -0.04
C GLY A 32 -14.88 23.08 -1.31
N PRO A 33 -13.77 22.73 -1.98
CA PRO A 33 -13.80 21.73 -3.02
C PRO A 33 -14.41 20.42 -2.47
N PRO A 34 -15.16 19.66 -3.28
CA PRO A 34 -15.77 18.41 -2.81
C PRO A 34 -14.70 17.44 -2.28
N ALA A 35 -15.02 16.67 -1.24
CA ALA A 35 -14.10 15.73 -0.58
C ALA A 35 -13.40 14.77 -1.57
N ASP A 36 -14.10 14.39 -2.64
CA ASP A 36 -13.57 13.57 -3.74
C ASP A 36 -12.44 14.27 -4.52
N THR A 37 -12.50 15.59 -4.66
CA THR A 37 -11.46 16.39 -5.35
C THR A 37 -10.22 16.54 -4.48
N ILE A 38 -10.40 16.70 -3.16
CA ILE A 38 -9.28 16.77 -2.20
C ILE A 38 -8.55 15.42 -2.19
N ALA A 39 -9.29 14.31 -2.09
CA ALA A 39 -8.73 12.96 -2.14
C ALA A 39 -7.97 12.68 -3.44
N ALA A 40 -8.55 13.00 -4.61
CA ALA A 40 -7.90 12.81 -5.90
C ALA A 40 -6.60 13.64 -6.02
N SER A 41 -6.57 14.87 -5.49
CA SER A 41 -5.39 15.73 -5.50
C SER A 41 -4.29 15.24 -4.56
N ALA A 42 -4.65 14.77 -3.36
CA ALA A 42 -3.72 14.22 -2.38
C ALA A 42 -3.11 12.88 -2.86
N CYS A 43 -3.96 11.98 -3.39
CA CYS A 43 -3.54 10.72 -4.02
C CYS A 43 -2.54 11.00 -5.17
N SER A 44 -2.88 11.92 -6.08
CA SER A 44 -2.04 12.24 -7.24
C SER A 44 -0.69 12.86 -6.85
N LEU A 45 -0.68 13.76 -5.85
CA LEU A 45 0.55 14.36 -5.34
C LEU A 45 1.47 13.30 -4.75
N PHE A 46 0.95 12.46 -3.85
CA PHE A 46 1.76 11.46 -3.17
C PHE A 46 2.27 10.38 -4.14
N ALA A 47 1.43 9.91 -5.07
CA ALA A 47 1.85 8.99 -6.13
C ALA A 47 2.97 9.58 -7.01
N GLY A 48 2.96 10.89 -7.26
CA GLY A 48 4.05 11.59 -7.94
C GLY A 48 5.35 11.60 -7.14
N ILE A 49 5.28 11.79 -5.83
CA ILE A 49 6.43 11.73 -4.92
C ILE A 49 7.04 10.33 -4.91
N GLU A 50 6.22 9.29 -4.78
CA GLU A 50 6.68 7.89 -4.77
C GLU A 50 7.45 7.53 -6.05
N LYS A 51 6.97 7.96 -7.22
CA LYS A 51 7.68 7.76 -8.49
C LYS A 51 9.05 8.44 -8.49
N LYS A 52 9.14 9.67 -7.97
CA LYS A 52 10.42 10.39 -7.85
C LYS A 52 11.40 9.67 -6.90
N ILE A 53 10.89 9.10 -5.80
CA ILE A 53 11.68 8.29 -4.86
C ILE A 53 12.20 7.03 -5.56
N ARG A 54 11.30 6.24 -6.13
CA ARG A 54 11.59 4.98 -6.83
C ARG A 54 12.67 5.16 -7.89
N ASP A 55 12.53 6.21 -8.70
CA ASP A 55 13.40 6.49 -9.86
C ASP A 55 14.65 7.30 -9.48
N GLY A 56 14.78 7.72 -8.21
CA GLY A 56 15.92 8.49 -7.71
C GLY A 56 16.09 9.86 -8.40
N LEU A 57 14.99 10.48 -8.82
CA LEU A 57 14.99 11.68 -9.68
C LEU A 57 15.16 13.00 -8.90
N THR A 58 15.23 12.95 -7.57
CA THR A 58 15.22 14.13 -6.70
C THR A 58 16.04 13.87 -5.44
N GLY A 59 16.65 14.92 -4.87
CA GLY A 59 17.44 14.80 -3.65
C GLY A 59 16.59 14.49 -2.41
N LYS A 60 17.15 13.76 -1.44
CA LYS A 60 16.44 13.32 -0.22
C LYS A 60 15.78 14.47 0.57
N GLU A 61 16.47 15.61 0.72
CA GLU A 61 15.93 16.75 1.47
C GLU A 61 14.70 17.39 0.79
N GLU A 62 14.70 17.44 -0.54
CA GLU A 62 13.57 17.92 -1.31
C GLU A 62 12.40 16.91 -1.24
N LEU A 63 12.68 15.61 -1.35
CA LEU A 63 11.68 14.55 -1.18
C LEU A 63 11.04 14.59 0.22
N ARG A 64 11.83 14.79 1.28
CA ARG A 64 11.33 14.99 2.65
C ARG A 64 10.39 16.18 2.72
N SER A 65 10.78 17.30 2.14
CA SER A 65 9.96 18.52 2.10
C SER A 65 8.63 18.27 1.38
N MET A 66 8.64 17.54 0.27
CA MET A 66 7.43 17.17 -0.47
C MET A 66 6.51 16.26 0.37
N ILE A 67 7.06 15.24 1.06
CA ILE A 67 6.28 14.35 1.92
C ILE A 67 5.64 15.14 3.06
N ILE A 68 6.40 16.00 3.75
CA ILE A 68 5.89 16.84 4.85
C ILE A 68 4.72 17.71 4.39
N GLN A 69 4.76 18.22 3.15
CA GLN A 69 3.66 19.01 2.58
C GLN A 69 2.46 18.15 2.16
N ALA A 70 2.70 16.93 1.69
CA ALA A 70 1.64 16.04 1.21
C ALA A 70 0.85 15.36 2.34
N LEU A 71 1.51 14.99 3.45
CA LEU A 71 0.90 14.23 4.54
C LEU A 71 -0.36 14.90 5.14
N PRO A 72 -0.39 16.22 5.42
CA PRO A 72 -1.61 16.87 5.90
C PRO A 72 -2.78 16.77 4.92
N LEU A 73 -2.52 16.83 3.61
CA LEU A 73 -3.56 16.72 2.58
C LEU A 73 -4.14 15.30 2.51
N VAL A 74 -3.27 14.29 2.61
CA VAL A 74 -3.69 12.88 2.68
C VAL A 74 -4.52 12.64 3.94
N HIS A 75 -4.07 13.18 5.08
CA HIS A 75 -4.78 13.09 6.35
C HIS A 75 -6.16 13.75 6.25
N GLU A 76 -6.26 14.98 5.75
CA GLU A 76 -7.54 15.67 5.57
C GLU A 76 -8.47 14.90 4.62
N ALA A 77 -7.94 14.40 3.50
CA ALA A 77 -8.70 13.58 2.56
C ALA A 77 -9.28 12.33 3.22
N TYR A 78 -8.52 11.65 4.07
CA TYR A 78 -8.98 10.45 4.79
C TYR A 78 -10.21 10.77 5.66
N TYR A 79 -10.15 11.79 6.51
CA TYR A 79 -11.26 12.14 7.39
C TYR A 79 -12.46 12.75 6.66
N ALA A 80 -12.21 13.56 5.63
CA ALA A 80 -13.28 14.12 4.80
C ALA A 80 -14.13 13.04 4.11
N ASN A 81 -13.56 11.85 3.89
CA ASN A 81 -14.23 10.69 3.30
C ASN A 81 -14.75 9.67 4.34
N GLY A 82 -14.91 10.09 5.61
CA GLY A 82 -15.45 9.24 6.66
C GLY A 82 -14.44 8.29 7.28
N GLY A 83 -13.15 8.53 7.06
CA GLY A 83 -12.06 7.90 7.80
C GLY A 83 -12.21 8.12 9.31
N LYS A 84 -11.72 7.15 10.07
CA LYS A 84 -11.76 7.16 11.54
C LYS A 84 -10.47 6.60 12.11
N ASP A 85 -10.19 6.93 13.37
CA ASP A 85 -9.07 6.32 14.06
C ASP A 85 -9.33 4.83 14.32
N HIS A 86 -8.27 4.03 14.16
CA HIS A 86 -8.28 2.60 14.44
C HIS A 86 -7.25 2.27 15.51
N SER A 87 -7.65 1.50 16.50
CA SER A 87 -6.73 1.00 17.53
C SER A 87 -6.05 -0.28 17.06
N SER A 88 -4.98 -0.69 17.76
CA SER A 88 -4.35 -1.98 17.51
C SER A 88 -5.27 -3.19 17.74
N LYS A 89 -6.39 -3.00 18.45
CA LYS A 89 -7.41 -4.05 18.63
C LYS A 89 -8.23 -4.29 17.37
N ASP A 90 -8.27 -3.32 16.46
CA ASP A 90 -8.95 -3.40 15.17
C ASP A 90 -8.05 -4.00 14.09
N TRP A 91 -6.80 -4.35 14.44
CA TRP A 91 -5.85 -4.87 13.48
C TRP A 91 -6.22 -6.27 13.01
N VAL A 92 -6.08 -6.49 11.70
CA VAL A 92 -6.31 -7.78 11.06
C VAL A 92 -5.02 -8.32 10.45
N PHE A 93 -4.93 -9.64 10.32
CA PHE A 93 -3.86 -10.24 9.55
C PHE A 93 -4.03 -9.87 8.06
N PRO A 94 -2.98 -9.42 7.37
CA PRO A 94 -3.11 -8.78 6.06
C PRO A 94 -3.46 -9.70 4.88
N LEU A 95 -3.70 -10.99 5.13
CA LEU A 95 -4.22 -11.94 4.15
C LEU A 95 -5.47 -12.62 4.73
N ARG A 96 -6.58 -12.53 3.99
CA ARG A 96 -7.86 -13.11 4.41
C ARG A 96 -7.75 -14.64 4.53
N GLY A 97 -8.08 -15.17 5.71
CA GLY A 97 -8.04 -16.62 5.99
C GLY A 97 -6.67 -17.17 6.37
N TYR A 98 -5.68 -16.29 6.51
CA TYR A 98 -4.31 -16.62 6.89
C TYR A 98 -3.96 -16.02 8.25
N THR A 99 -2.86 -16.50 8.84
CA THR A 99 -2.42 -16.08 10.18
C THR A 99 -0.90 -15.96 10.24
N ALA A 100 -0.36 -15.53 11.39
CA ALA A 100 1.08 -15.35 11.59
C ALA A 100 1.93 -16.61 11.34
N GLN A 101 1.33 -17.80 11.40
CA GLN A 101 1.96 -19.08 11.05
C GLN A 101 2.34 -19.18 9.57
N ASN A 102 1.80 -18.30 8.73
CA ASN A 102 2.10 -18.22 7.29
C ASN A 102 3.17 -17.18 6.95
N ILE A 103 3.72 -16.48 7.95
CA ILE A 103 4.89 -15.64 7.76
C ILE A 103 6.10 -16.54 7.47
N GLY A 104 6.85 -16.20 6.44
CA GLY A 104 8.04 -16.92 5.99
C GLY A 104 9.21 -16.89 6.96
N GLY A 105 10.16 -17.80 6.71
CA GLY A 105 11.34 -18.00 7.55
C GLY A 105 11.04 -18.82 8.81
N GLN A 106 12.06 -19.01 9.64
CA GLN A 106 11.90 -19.49 11.01
C GLN A 106 12.12 -18.28 11.93
N ASN A 107 11.23 -18.02 12.88
CA ASN A 107 11.42 -16.94 13.88
C ASN A 107 11.68 -15.52 13.34
N GLY A 108 11.13 -15.16 12.17
CA GLY A 108 11.25 -13.79 11.62
C GLY A 108 12.52 -13.51 10.82
N GLU A 109 13.31 -14.53 10.48
CA GLU A 109 14.55 -14.44 9.69
C GLU A 109 14.43 -13.73 8.33
N GLY A 110 13.23 -13.63 7.77
CA GLY A 110 12.99 -12.89 6.52
C GLY A 110 13.04 -11.36 6.71
N TYR A 111 12.77 -10.86 7.92
CA TYR A 111 12.78 -9.42 8.19
C TYR A 111 14.20 -8.98 8.54
N VAL A 112 14.72 -8.05 7.75
CA VAL A 112 16.02 -7.42 7.97
C VAL A 112 15.84 -5.91 7.85
N GLU A 113 15.70 -5.22 8.98
CA GLU A 113 15.63 -3.75 9.00
C GLU A 113 16.82 -3.12 8.25
N GLY A 114 18.04 -3.63 8.52
CA GLY A 114 19.25 -3.16 7.87
C GLY A 114 19.44 -1.65 8.00
N SER A 115 19.94 -1.02 6.93
CA SER A 115 19.96 0.44 6.76
C SER A 115 18.90 0.88 5.74
N TYR A 116 17.71 0.29 5.79
CA TYR A 116 16.63 0.68 4.90
C TYR A 116 16.23 2.14 5.14
N ASP A 117 16.20 2.92 4.06
CA ASP A 117 15.62 4.25 4.02
C ASP A 117 14.65 4.27 2.83
N PHE A 118 13.38 4.58 3.10
CA PHE A 118 12.35 4.68 2.07
C PHE A 118 12.78 5.61 0.92
N LEU A 119 13.53 6.68 1.24
CA LEU A 119 13.99 7.66 0.27
C LEU A 119 15.15 7.17 -0.61
N ASP A 120 15.71 5.99 -0.35
CA ASP A 120 16.70 5.37 -1.25
C ASP A 120 16.06 4.72 -2.49
N GLY A 121 14.73 4.61 -2.54
CA GLY A 121 14.03 3.97 -3.65
C GLY A 121 14.59 2.58 -3.92
N ASN A 122 14.77 2.20 -5.19
CA ASN A 122 15.27 0.88 -5.57
C ASN A 122 16.74 0.59 -5.18
N LYS A 123 17.47 1.56 -4.58
CA LYS A 123 18.86 1.37 -4.11
C LYS A 123 18.94 0.95 -2.64
N HIS A 124 17.80 0.66 -2.01
CA HIS A 124 17.75 0.36 -0.58
C HIS A 124 18.54 -0.91 -0.21
N THR A 125 19.02 -0.92 1.02
CA THR A 125 19.62 -2.10 1.67
C THR A 125 18.65 -2.63 2.73
N GLY A 126 18.71 -3.92 3.05
CA GLY A 126 17.75 -4.56 3.94
C GLY A 126 16.46 -4.99 3.24
N HIS A 127 15.64 -5.70 4.01
CA HIS A 127 14.31 -6.23 3.66
C HIS A 127 13.39 -6.07 4.89
N PRO A 128 12.93 -4.84 5.21
CA PRO A 128 12.06 -4.60 6.37
C PRO A 128 10.61 -5.01 6.07
N ALA A 129 10.41 -6.18 5.47
CA ALA A 129 9.10 -6.71 5.17
C ALA A 129 9.05 -8.21 5.51
N HIS A 130 7.85 -8.65 5.90
CA HIS A 130 7.57 -10.06 6.10
C HIS A 130 6.95 -10.64 4.83
N ASP A 131 7.56 -11.70 4.31
CA ASP A 131 6.96 -12.47 3.22
C ASP A 131 5.87 -13.37 3.81
N ILE A 132 4.65 -13.28 3.29
CA ILE A 132 3.53 -14.10 3.76
C ILE A 132 3.14 -15.06 2.64
N PHE A 133 3.08 -16.35 2.97
CA PHE A 133 2.89 -17.40 1.98
C PHE A 133 1.45 -17.91 1.95
N ILE A 134 0.92 -18.04 0.74
CA ILE A 134 -0.34 -18.74 0.49
C ILE A 134 -0.08 -20.23 0.21
N ASN A 135 -1.11 -21.06 0.38
CA ASN A 135 -1.07 -22.46 -0.03
C ASN A 135 -1.26 -22.51 -1.53
N ASP A 136 -0.17 -22.58 -2.28
CA ASP A 136 -0.18 -22.63 -3.75
C ASP A 136 0.96 -23.56 -4.19
N ALA A 137 0.65 -24.85 -4.27
CA ALA A 137 1.65 -25.88 -4.57
C ALA A 137 2.02 -25.93 -6.05
N ASP A 138 1.06 -25.65 -6.94
CA ASP A 138 1.21 -25.69 -8.40
C ASP A 138 1.52 -24.32 -9.03
N GLN A 139 1.56 -23.25 -8.22
CA GLN A 139 1.99 -21.90 -8.59
C GLN A 139 1.05 -21.22 -9.59
N ASP A 140 -0.25 -21.48 -9.47
CA ASP A 140 -1.27 -20.88 -10.34
C ASP A 140 -1.83 -19.55 -9.79
N CYS A 141 -1.29 -19.07 -8.66
CA CYS A 141 -1.72 -17.87 -7.93
C CYS A 141 -3.12 -18.00 -7.29
N LEU A 142 -3.63 -19.22 -7.11
CA LEU A 142 -4.86 -19.51 -6.40
C LEU A 142 -4.54 -20.26 -5.10
N ASP A 143 -5.30 -19.98 -4.05
CA ASP A 143 -5.19 -20.79 -2.83
C ASP A 143 -5.73 -22.20 -3.10
N ASP A 144 -4.93 -23.21 -2.77
CA ASP A 144 -5.20 -24.61 -3.08
C ASP A 144 -6.48 -25.16 -2.45
N LYS A 145 -6.92 -24.58 -1.33
CA LYS A 145 -8.11 -25.03 -0.62
C LYS A 145 -9.38 -24.41 -1.18
N THR A 146 -9.32 -23.12 -1.48
CA THR A 146 -10.46 -22.33 -1.94
C THR A 146 -10.59 -22.30 -3.47
N LYS A 147 -9.49 -22.54 -4.18
CA LYS A 147 -9.34 -22.36 -5.63
C LYS A 147 -9.75 -20.95 -6.07
N GLN A 148 -9.41 -19.96 -5.25
CA GLN A 148 -9.67 -18.55 -5.47
C GLN A 148 -8.42 -17.72 -5.18
N PRO A 149 -8.28 -16.51 -5.77
CA PRO A 149 -7.27 -15.56 -5.36
C PRO A 149 -7.43 -15.17 -3.88
N VAL A 150 -6.33 -15.06 -3.15
CA VAL A 150 -6.36 -14.62 -1.75
C VAL A 150 -6.55 -13.11 -1.67
N SER A 151 -7.49 -12.67 -0.84
CA SER A 151 -7.71 -11.24 -0.62
C SER A 151 -6.65 -10.64 0.30
N VAL A 152 -5.99 -9.60 -0.18
CA VAL A 152 -5.06 -8.75 0.56
C VAL A 152 -5.87 -7.72 1.36
N LEU A 153 -5.62 -7.61 2.66
CA LEU A 153 -6.37 -6.75 3.60
C LEU A 153 -5.44 -5.74 4.26
N SER A 154 -5.84 -4.48 4.38
CA SER A 154 -5.06 -3.57 5.21
C SER A 154 -5.12 -3.99 6.66
N VAL A 155 -3.96 -3.96 7.31
CA VAL A 155 -3.82 -4.24 8.73
C VAL A 155 -4.75 -3.34 9.55
N SER A 156 -5.02 -2.11 9.12
CA SER A 156 -5.95 -1.18 9.77
C SER A 156 -6.73 -0.33 8.76
N GLY A 157 -7.66 0.52 9.20
CA GLY A 157 -8.29 1.48 8.30
C GLY A 157 -7.30 2.53 7.78
N GLY A 158 -7.51 3.02 6.56
CA GLY A 158 -6.57 3.91 5.88
C GLY A 158 -7.07 4.49 4.55
N ILE A 159 -6.15 5.08 3.77
CA ILE A 159 -6.37 5.62 2.41
C ILE A 159 -5.29 5.14 1.42
N VAL A 160 -5.68 4.53 0.29
CA VAL A 160 -4.72 4.13 -0.75
C VAL A 160 -4.33 5.38 -1.53
N VAL A 161 -3.09 5.81 -1.37
CA VAL A 161 -2.56 6.98 -2.09
C VAL A 161 -1.93 6.61 -3.44
N SER A 162 -1.59 5.33 -3.65
CA SER A 162 -0.90 4.84 -4.84
C SER A 162 -1.04 3.33 -4.99
N THR A 163 -1.03 2.84 -6.23
CA THR A 163 -1.03 1.41 -6.57
C THR A 163 -0.16 1.18 -7.79
N GLU A 164 0.61 0.09 -7.80
CA GLU A 164 1.30 -0.40 -9.00
C GLU A 164 0.56 -1.62 -9.55
N THR A 165 0.03 -1.50 -10.77
CA THR A 165 -0.78 -2.55 -11.41
C THR A 165 -0.06 -3.24 -12.56
N GLN A 166 1.13 -2.77 -12.94
CA GLN A 166 1.93 -3.32 -14.03
C GLN A 166 3.10 -4.16 -13.56
N TRP A 167 2.99 -4.76 -12.37
CA TRP A 167 4.00 -5.69 -11.88
C TRP A 167 3.93 -7.02 -12.63
N ASP A 168 5.08 -7.48 -13.10
CA ASP A 168 5.27 -8.82 -13.65
C ASP A 168 6.64 -9.39 -13.24
N SER A 169 6.86 -10.68 -13.51
CA SER A 169 8.08 -11.41 -13.11
C SER A 169 9.36 -10.94 -13.83
N ALA A 170 9.23 -10.29 -14.98
CA ALA A 170 10.32 -9.68 -15.73
C ALA A 170 10.52 -8.18 -15.41
N SER A 171 9.61 -7.57 -14.63
CA SER A 171 9.67 -6.15 -14.30
C SER A 171 10.93 -5.81 -13.50
N GLY A 172 11.56 -4.69 -13.84
CA GLY A 172 12.72 -4.16 -13.10
C GLY A 172 12.37 -3.64 -11.70
N LEU A 173 11.10 -3.72 -11.31
CA LEU A 173 10.57 -3.34 -9.99
C LEU A 173 10.41 -4.55 -9.06
N ARG A 174 10.88 -5.73 -9.47
CA ARG A 174 10.87 -6.93 -8.63
C ARG A 174 11.73 -6.72 -7.38
N GLY A 175 11.08 -6.75 -6.22
CA GLY A 175 11.74 -6.88 -4.92
C GLY A 175 12.23 -8.31 -4.66
N GLY A 176 13.18 -8.46 -3.74
CA GLY A 176 13.83 -9.73 -3.42
C GLY A 176 14.96 -10.09 -4.40
N ARG A 177 16.10 -10.56 -3.87
CA ARG A 177 17.21 -11.09 -4.69
C ARG A 177 16.87 -12.44 -5.29
#